data_AF-K1UEV3-F1
#
_entry.id   AF-K1UEV3-F1
#
_cell.length_a   1.000
_cell.length_b   1.000
_cell.length_c   1.000
_cell.angle_alpha   90.00
_cell.angle_beta   90.00
_cell.angle_gamma   90.00
#
_symmetry.space_group_name_H-M   'P 1'
#
loop_
_entity.id
_entity.type
_entity.pdbx_description
1 polymer ?
#
loop_
_entity_poly.entity_id
_entity_poly.type
_entity_poly.pdbx_seq_one_letter_code
_entity_poly.pdbx_strand_id
1 'polypeptide(L)'
;MDYCEQMAEATAKALDIEKRQVLVASTGVIGAQLPMDKITKGIQLLAPTLDESLDGGHLAAEAIMTTDTIPKEIAFEFEIGGKTCTIGGMCKGSGMIHPNMCTMLGFIMTDVKISKSMLYEALSGDIKDTFNMISVD
;
A
#
# COMPACT_ATOMS: atom_id res chain seq x y z
N MET A 1 12.73 10.96 10.17
CA MET A 1 11.83 10.40 11.19
C MET A 1 10.65 11.32 11.44
N ASP A 2 10.88 12.60 11.72
CA ASP A 2 9.82 13.60 11.93
C ASP A 2 8.73 13.64 10.83
N TYR A 3 9.11 13.63 9.55
CA TYR A 3 8.13 13.61 8.46
C TYR A 3 7.18 12.40 8.48
N CYS A 4 7.67 11.20 8.80
CA CYS A 4 6.83 10.01 8.88
C CYS A 4 5.82 10.14 10.02
N GLU A 5 6.24 10.68 11.17
CA GLU A 5 5.35 10.89 12.31
C GLU A 5 4.29 11.95 12.02
N GLN A 6 4.67 13.05 11.38
CA GLN A 6 3.73 14.10 10.98
C GLN A 6 2.70 13.60 9.96
N MET A 7 3.13 12.80 8.97
CA MET A 7 2.21 12.15 8.02
C MET A 7 1.25 11.22 8.75
N ALA A 8 1.76 10.36 9.63
CA ALA A 8 0.94 9.43 10.39
C ALA A 8 -0.07 10.14 11.29
N GLU A 9 0.34 11.20 11.99
CA GLU A 9 -0.52 12.02 12.85
C GLU A 9 -1.61 12.74 12.03
N ALA A 10 -1.24 13.36 10.91
CA ALA A 10 -2.19 14.04 10.04
C ALA A 10 -3.24 13.09 9.48
N THR A 11 -2.83 11.91 9.01
CA THR A 11 -3.74 10.86 8.52
C THR A 11 -4.64 10.33 9.63
N ALA A 12 -4.08 10.02 10.79
CA ALA A 12 -4.83 9.51 11.93
C ALA A 12 -5.93 10.50 12.37
N LYS A 13 -5.60 11.79 12.45
CA LYS A 13 -6.55 12.85 12.75
C LYS A 13 -7.62 13.00 11.67
N ALA A 14 -7.26 12.90 10.40
CA ALA A 14 -8.20 13.03 9.30
C ALA A 14 -9.20 11.87 9.21
N LEU A 15 -8.81 10.68 9.66
CA LEU A 15 -9.62 9.46 9.65
C LEU A 15 -10.28 9.13 11.00
N ASP A 16 -10.04 9.94 12.03
CA ASP A 16 -10.50 9.70 13.42
C ASP A 16 -10.07 8.32 13.97
N ILE A 17 -8.79 7.97 13.76
CA ILE A 17 -8.18 6.72 14.24
C ILE A 17 -6.93 7.01 15.06
N GLU A 18 -6.37 5.98 15.69
CA GLU A 18 -5.14 6.14 16.45
C GLU A 18 -3.92 6.12 15.53
N LYS A 19 -2.93 6.99 15.80
CA LYS A 19 -1.68 7.06 15.00
C LYS A 19 -1.02 5.71 14.78
N ARG A 20 -1.04 4.82 15.79
CA ARG A 20 -0.42 3.48 15.69
C ARG A 20 -1.05 2.57 14.64
N GLN A 21 -2.24 2.91 14.16
CA GLN A 21 -2.94 2.18 13.10
C GLN A 21 -2.53 2.65 11.69
N VAL A 22 -1.74 3.73 11.60
CA VAL A 22 -1.28 4.28 10.31
C VAL A 22 0.15 3.80 10.02
N LEU A 23 0.32 3.17 8.86
CA LEU A 23 1.62 2.84 8.30
C LEU A 23 1.96 3.85 7.20
N VAL A 24 3.22 4.27 7.13
CA VAL A 24 3.69 5.23 6.12
C VAL A 24 4.71 4.54 5.22
N ALA A 25 4.45 4.60 3.92
CA ALA A 25 5.37 4.17 2.87
C ALA A 25 5.73 5.37 1.98
N SER A 26 6.96 5.38 1.45
CA SER A 26 7.43 6.43 0.55
C SER A 26 8.35 5.84 -0.51
N THR A 27 8.30 6.41 -1.71
CA THR A 27 9.10 5.99 -2.86
C THR A 27 9.41 7.21 -3.72
N GLY A 28 10.56 7.22 -4.40
CA GLY A 28 11.01 8.36 -5.21
C GLY A 28 12.47 8.73 -4.96
N VAL A 29 12.78 10.02 -5.11
CA VAL A 29 14.16 10.53 -5.06
C VAL A 29 14.73 10.50 -3.64
N ILE A 30 15.87 9.85 -3.47
CA ILE A 30 16.61 9.81 -2.20
C ILE A 30 17.22 11.18 -1.89
N GLY A 31 17.12 11.62 -0.63
CA GLY A 31 17.73 12.86 -0.14
C GLY A 31 16.90 14.13 -0.37
N ALA A 32 15.78 14.04 -1.10
CA ALA A 32 14.85 15.14 -1.27
C ALA A 32 14.03 15.40 0.02
N GLN A 33 13.81 16.66 0.37
CA GLN A 33 12.93 17.03 1.48
C GLN A 33 11.47 16.93 1.05
N LEU A 34 10.62 16.38 1.91
CA LEU A 34 9.20 16.24 1.63
C LEU A 34 8.47 17.57 1.83
N PRO A 35 7.64 18.01 0.88
CA PRO A 35 6.85 19.24 1.02
C PRO A 35 5.65 18.99 1.96
N MET A 36 5.90 18.93 3.27
CA MET A 36 4.95 18.50 4.29
C MET A 36 3.64 19.30 4.31
N ASP A 37 3.68 20.60 4.04
CA ASP A 37 2.47 21.43 3.95
C ASP A 37 1.53 20.95 2.82
N LYS A 38 2.11 20.53 1.69
CA LYS A 38 1.33 19.98 0.57
C LYS A 38 0.78 18.60 0.93
N ILE A 39 1.58 17.77 1.57
CA ILE A 39 1.20 16.41 1.95
C ILE A 39 0.05 16.43 2.97
N THR A 40 0.21 17.18 4.06
CA THR A 40 -0.81 17.27 5.12
C THR A 40 -2.11 17.88 4.62
N LYS A 41 -2.05 18.91 3.76
CA LYS A 41 -3.23 19.44 3.07
C LYS A 41 -3.87 18.41 2.14
N GLY A 42 -3.07 17.66 1.38
CA GLY A 42 -3.56 16.58 0.51
C GLY A 42 -4.30 15.49 1.30
N ILE A 43 -3.74 15.05 2.43
CA ILE A 43 -4.38 14.09 3.34
C ILE A 43 -5.77 14.58 3.79
N GLN A 44 -5.87 15.84 4.22
CA GLN A 44 -7.15 16.42 4.66
C GLN A 44 -8.20 16.48 3.54
N LEU A 45 -7.77 16.71 2.30
CA LEU A 45 -8.65 16.78 1.14
C LEU A 45 -9.10 15.40 0.65
N LEU A 46 -8.25 14.38 0.76
CA LEU A 46 -8.51 13.03 0.27
C LEU A 46 -9.25 12.14 1.28
N ALA A 47 -9.05 12.34 2.59
CA ALA A 47 -9.74 11.59 3.63
C ALA A 47 -11.28 11.51 3.44
N PRO A 48 -12.00 12.61 3.12
CA PRO A 48 -13.45 12.55 2.90
C PRO A 48 -13.86 11.93 1.56
N THR A 49 -12.92 11.69 0.64
CA THR A 49 -13.20 11.08 -0.68
C THR A 49 -12.92 9.59 -0.70
N LEU A 50 -12.54 8.98 0.42
CA LEU A 50 -12.34 7.54 0.50
C LEU A 50 -13.66 6.80 0.31
N ASP A 51 -13.64 5.79 -0.54
CA ASP A 51 -14.77 4.90 -0.80
C ASP A 51 -14.29 3.47 -1.09
N GLU A 52 -15.24 2.56 -1.27
CA GLU A 52 -15.01 1.13 -1.54
C GLU A 52 -15.13 0.81 -3.05
N SER A 53 -15.05 1.82 -3.92
CA SER A 53 -15.22 1.64 -5.35
C SER A 53 -13.95 1.11 -6.03
N LEU A 54 -14.15 0.47 -7.20
CA LEU A 54 -13.03 0.07 -8.06
C LEU A 54 -12.22 1.28 -8.53
N ASP A 55 -12.87 2.41 -8.80
CA ASP A 55 -12.21 3.65 -9.19
C ASP A 55 -11.33 4.20 -8.05
N GLY A 56 -11.77 4.09 -6.80
CA GLY A 56 -10.97 4.45 -5.63
C GLY A 56 -9.71 3.60 -5.51
N GLY A 57 -9.82 2.29 -5.75
CA GLY A 57 -8.68 1.38 -5.85
C GLY A 57 -7.72 1.76 -6.98
N HIS A 58 -8.25 2.04 -8.16
CA HIS A 58 -7.48 2.45 -9.34
C HIS A 58 -6.68 3.74 -9.10
N LEU A 59 -7.33 4.76 -8.52
CA LEU A 59 -6.67 6.02 -8.19
C LEU A 59 -5.55 5.82 -7.15
N ALA A 60 -5.72 4.91 -6.20
CA ALA A 60 -4.68 4.57 -5.24
C ALA A 60 -3.48 3.87 -5.91
N ALA A 61 -3.74 2.93 -6.83
CA ALA A 61 -2.70 2.24 -7.58
C ALA A 61 -1.91 3.20 -8.50
N GLU A 62 -2.59 4.16 -9.13
CA GLU A 62 -1.97 5.22 -9.92
C GLU A 62 -1.12 6.16 -9.05
N ALA A 63 -1.64 6.58 -7.89
CA ALA A 63 -0.98 7.55 -7.01
C ALA A 63 0.37 7.07 -6.42
N ILE A 64 0.60 5.75 -6.35
CA ILE A 64 1.88 5.20 -5.86
C ILE A 64 2.94 5.01 -6.96
N MET A 65 2.57 5.20 -8.23
CA MET A 65 3.48 5.05 -9.37
C MET A 65 4.63 6.07 -9.35
N THR A 66 5.75 5.71 -9.96
CA THR A 66 6.88 6.62 -10.20
C THR A 66 7.36 6.55 -11.65
N THR A 67 8.34 5.71 -11.94
CA THR A 67 8.82 5.37 -13.28
C THR A 67 7.98 4.26 -13.93
N ASP A 68 6.94 3.80 -13.25
CA ASP A 68 5.96 2.85 -13.76
C ASP A 68 5.26 3.45 -14.99
N THR A 69 5.03 2.67 -16.04
CA THR A 69 4.31 3.14 -17.25
C THR A 69 2.82 2.80 -17.22
N ILE A 70 2.43 1.86 -16.36
CA ILE A 70 1.04 1.43 -16.15
C ILE A 70 0.82 1.13 -14.65
N PRO A 71 -0.39 1.38 -14.11
CA PRO A 71 -0.77 0.95 -12.77
C PRO A 71 -0.81 -0.58 -12.69
N LYS A 72 -0.54 -1.12 -11.49
CA LYS A 72 -0.51 -2.57 -11.24
C LYS A 72 -1.45 -2.87 -10.08
N GLU A 73 -2.59 -3.44 -10.41
CA GLU A 73 -3.64 -3.80 -9.47
C GLU A 73 -4.36 -5.07 -9.91
N ILE A 74 -4.88 -5.81 -8.95
CA ILE A 74 -5.63 -7.03 -9.20
C ILE A 74 -6.56 -7.34 -8.04
N ALA A 75 -7.70 -7.96 -8.31
CA ALA A 75 -8.61 -8.44 -7.29
C ALA A 75 -9.23 -9.79 -7.68
N PHE A 76 -9.48 -10.64 -6.69
CA PHE A 76 -10.08 -11.96 -6.85
C PHE A 76 -11.16 -12.21 -5.80
N GLU A 77 -12.24 -12.87 -6.21
CA GLU A 77 -13.22 -13.46 -5.31
C GLU A 77 -12.98 -14.97 -5.20
N PHE A 78 -13.15 -15.51 -4.00
CA PHE A 78 -12.93 -16.93 -3.71
C PHE A 78 -13.76 -17.37 -2.50
N GLU A 79 -13.97 -18.67 -2.33
CA GLU A 79 -14.72 -19.21 -1.20
C GLU A 79 -13.80 -19.73 -0.08
N ILE A 80 -14.06 -19.30 1.15
CA ILE A 80 -13.49 -19.89 2.37
C ILE A 80 -14.62 -20.18 3.36
N GLY A 81 -14.70 -21.43 3.82
CA GLY A 81 -15.69 -21.82 4.83
C GLY A 81 -17.15 -21.58 4.38
N GLY A 82 -17.42 -21.72 3.07
CA GLY A 82 -18.74 -21.49 2.48
C GLY A 82 -19.16 -20.02 2.40
N LYS A 83 -18.21 -19.08 2.49
CA LYS A 83 -18.43 -17.65 2.27
C LYS A 83 -17.56 -17.17 1.12
N THR A 84 -18.16 -16.37 0.23
CA THR A 84 -17.41 -15.56 -0.74
C THR A 84 -16.64 -14.49 0.00
N CYS A 85 -15.35 -14.39 -0.30
CA CYS A 85 -14.42 -13.39 0.21
C CYS A 85 -13.67 -12.76 -0.96
N THR A 86 -13.17 -11.55 -0.74
CA THR A 86 -12.42 -10.78 -1.73
C THR A 86 -11.02 -10.50 -1.23
N ILE A 87 -10.04 -10.65 -2.12
CA ILE A 87 -8.67 -10.18 -1.93
C ILE A 87 -8.30 -9.25 -3.07
N GLY A 88 -7.84 -8.05 -2.73
CA GLY A 88 -7.36 -7.05 -3.65
C GLY A 88 -5.91 -6.69 -3.34
N GLY A 89 -5.15 -6.31 -4.36
CA GLY A 89 -3.81 -5.83 -4.18
C GLY A 89 -3.39 -4.84 -5.25
N MET A 90 -2.50 -3.94 -4.87
CA MET A 90 -1.83 -3.01 -5.76
C MET A 90 -0.34 -2.99 -5.47
N CYS A 91 0.47 -2.75 -6.49
CA CYS A 91 1.91 -2.58 -6.32
C CYS A 91 2.48 -1.54 -7.27
N LYS A 92 3.72 -1.14 -6.99
CA LYS A 92 4.52 -0.26 -7.86
C LYS A 92 5.97 -0.68 -7.85
N GLY A 93 6.69 -0.28 -8.88
CA GLY A 93 8.10 -0.55 -9.08
C GLY A 93 8.38 -0.93 -10.53
N SER A 94 9.35 -0.26 -11.14
CA SER A 94 9.86 -0.57 -12.48
C SER A 94 11.38 -0.37 -12.63
N GLY A 95 12.07 -0.05 -11.54
CA GLY A 95 13.51 0.14 -11.46
C GLY A 95 13.94 0.24 -10.00
N MET A 96 15.24 0.06 -9.73
CA MET A 96 15.78 -0.20 -8.40
C MET A 96 15.01 -1.34 -7.70
N ILE A 97 14.92 -2.48 -8.37
CA ILE A 97 14.28 -3.70 -7.85
C ILE A 97 15.26 -4.86 -7.98
N HIS A 98 15.79 -5.28 -6.84
CA HIS A 98 16.58 -6.49 -6.69
C HIS A 98 16.11 -7.23 -5.42
N PRO A 99 16.20 -8.57 -5.34
CA PRO A 99 16.03 -9.29 -4.09
C PRO A 99 16.81 -8.65 -2.93
N ASN A 100 16.13 -8.38 -1.81
CA ASN A 100 16.65 -7.72 -0.60
C ASN A 100 17.04 -6.23 -0.72
N MET A 101 16.82 -5.58 -1.86
CA MET A 101 16.97 -4.13 -2.05
C MET A 101 15.99 -3.67 -3.12
N CYS A 102 14.78 -3.25 -2.74
CA CYS A 102 13.86 -2.70 -3.73
C CYS A 102 13.07 -1.49 -3.21
N THR A 103 12.75 -0.60 -4.14
CA THR A 103 11.79 0.51 -3.93
C THR A 103 10.36 0.10 -4.25
N MET A 104 10.11 -1.21 -4.32
CA MET A 104 8.79 -1.79 -4.57
C MET A 104 7.89 -1.58 -3.36
N LEU A 105 6.69 -1.10 -3.61
CA LEU A 105 5.63 -1.07 -2.61
C LEU A 105 4.53 -2.03 -3.06
N GLY A 106 4.07 -2.86 -2.15
CA GLY A 106 2.95 -3.78 -2.37
C GLY A 106 1.99 -3.70 -1.20
N PHE A 107 0.70 -3.58 -1.52
CA PHE A 107 -0.38 -3.49 -0.54
C PHE A 107 -1.43 -4.53 -0.90
N ILE A 108 -1.84 -5.31 0.09
CA ILE A 108 -2.86 -6.36 -0.06
C ILE A 108 -3.93 -6.13 1.00
N MET A 109 -5.18 -6.15 0.57
CA MET A 109 -6.36 -5.94 1.40
C MET A 109 -7.32 -7.11 1.20
N THR A 110 -7.98 -7.54 2.26
CA THR A 110 -8.97 -8.63 2.20
C THR A 110 -10.01 -8.50 3.29
N ASP A 111 -11.22 -8.95 3.00
CA ASP A 111 -12.32 -9.08 3.96
C ASP A 111 -12.35 -10.45 4.67
N VAL A 112 -11.39 -11.34 4.37
CA VAL A 112 -11.30 -12.66 5.00
C VAL A 112 -11.10 -12.48 6.50
N LYS A 113 -11.98 -13.14 7.27
CA LYS A 113 -11.86 -13.23 8.73
C LYS A 113 -10.76 -14.23 9.13
N ILE A 114 -9.51 -13.79 9.04
CA ILE A 114 -8.30 -14.60 9.30
C ILE A 114 -7.55 -14.12 10.54
N SER A 115 -6.84 -15.03 11.21
CA SER A 115 -5.97 -14.67 12.33
C SER A 115 -4.68 -14.01 11.84
N LYS A 116 -4.07 -13.15 12.67
CA LYS A 116 -2.77 -12.53 12.36
C LYS A 116 -1.70 -13.55 12.02
N SER A 117 -1.65 -14.68 12.73
CA SER A 117 -0.63 -15.72 12.51
C SER A 117 -0.80 -16.39 11.15
N MET A 118 -2.03 -16.72 10.76
CA MET A 118 -2.30 -17.32 9.45
C MET A 118 -2.10 -16.34 8.30
N LEU A 119 -2.46 -15.06 8.49
CA LEU A 119 -2.18 -14.01 7.51
C LEU A 119 -0.66 -13.86 7.29
N TYR A 120 0.11 -13.86 8.37
CA TYR A 120 1.57 -13.79 8.29
C TYR A 120 2.16 -15.05 7.64
N GLU A 121 1.64 -16.23 7.94
CA GLU A 121 2.06 -17.48 7.31
C GLU A 121 1.83 -17.45 5.79
N ALA A 122 0.62 -17.09 5.35
CA ALA A 122 0.28 -16.96 3.94
C ALA A 122 1.21 -15.95 3.24
N LEU A 123 1.29 -14.72 3.77
CA LEU A 123 2.14 -13.67 3.20
C LEU A 123 3.62 -14.09 3.15
N SER A 124 4.17 -14.61 4.25
CA SER A 124 5.60 -14.96 4.32
C SER A 124 5.96 -16.20 3.50
N GLY A 125 5.00 -17.07 3.21
CA GLY A 125 5.12 -18.15 2.23
C GLY A 125 5.24 -17.58 0.82
N ASP A 126 4.23 -16.80 0.41
CA ASP A 126 4.06 -16.34 -0.97
C ASP A 126 5.11 -15.33 -1.41
N ILE A 127 5.60 -14.45 -0.53
CA ILE A 127 6.59 -13.45 -0.93
C ILE A 127 7.94 -14.07 -1.34
N LYS A 128 8.24 -15.31 -0.93
CA LYS A 128 9.54 -15.95 -1.17
C LYS A 128 9.79 -16.22 -2.64
N ASP A 129 8.78 -16.70 -3.35
CA ASP A 129 8.86 -17.08 -4.76
C ASP A 129 8.13 -16.09 -5.69
N THR A 130 7.54 -15.03 -5.13
CA THR A 130 7.00 -13.89 -5.88
C THR A 130 7.88 -12.65 -5.74
N PHE A 131 7.52 -11.71 -4.88
CA PHE A 131 8.14 -10.41 -4.72
C PHE A 131 9.65 -10.47 -4.39
N ASN A 132 10.09 -11.45 -3.60
CA ASN A 132 11.52 -11.61 -3.26
C ASN A 132 12.35 -12.31 -4.34
N MET A 133 11.75 -12.72 -5.46
CA MET A 133 12.47 -13.26 -6.63
C MET A 133 12.46 -12.32 -7.84
N ILE A 134 11.82 -11.15 -7.76
CA ILE A 134 11.82 -10.18 -8.86
C ILE A 134 13.13 -9.41 -8.86
N SER A 135 13.82 -9.39 -10.01
CA SER A 135 14.96 -8.53 -10.30
C SER A 135 14.72 -7.80 -11.62
N VAL A 136 14.92 -6.49 -11.64
CA VAL A 136 14.83 -5.66 -12.85
C VAL A 136 16.21 -5.15 -13.25
N ASP A 137 16.98 -4.68 -12.28
CA ASP A 137 18.31 -4.10 -12.42
C ASP A 137 19.28 -4.59 -11.33
#